data_AF-A0A2E3J0J1-F1
#
_entry.id   AF-A0A2E3J0J1-F1
#
_cell.length_a   1.000
_cell.length_b   1.000
_cell.length_c   1.000
_cell.angle_alpha   90.00
_cell.angle_beta   90.00
_cell.angle_gamma   90.00
#
_symmetry.space_group_name_H-M   'P 1'
#
loop_
_entity.id
_entity.type
_entity.pdbx_description
1 polymer ?
#
loop_
_entity_poly.entity_id
_entity_poly.type
_entity_poly.pdbx_seq_one_letter_code
_entity_poly.pdbx_strand_id
1 'polypeptide(L)'
;MDGDVISRITLSTLGLSFGAAWIFREQFVNCFGGRLLNLHSTRLPQNRGGGGFSWQILNDNRLGCCLIHQVDTGVDTGPIVKYETHAIERSESDYSSSEF
;
A
#
# COMPACT_ATOMS: atom_id res chain seq x y z
N MET A 1 10.37 8.38 -15.43
CA MET A 1 11.21 8.34 -14.22
C MET A 1 12.59 8.79 -14.61
N ASP A 2 13.31 9.40 -13.68
CA ASP A 2 14.60 10.01 -13.93
C ASP A 2 15.65 8.95 -14.33
N GLY A 3 16.35 9.17 -15.45
CA GLY A 3 17.38 8.27 -15.94
C GLY A 3 18.55 8.12 -14.96
N ASP A 4 18.78 9.15 -14.14
CA ASP A 4 19.80 9.15 -13.09
C ASP A 4 19.48 8.18 -11.96
N VAL A 5 18.20 7.91 -11.69
CA VAL A 5 17.80 6.92 -10.68
C VAL A 5 18.04 5.52 -11.21
N ILE A 6 17.64 5.25 -12.46
CA ILE A 6 17.77 3.92 -13.07
C ILE A 6 19.24 3.49 -13.13
N SER A 7 20.15 4.40 -13.47
CA SER A 7 21.58 4.10 -13.56
C SER A 7 22.24 3.70 -12.22
N ARG A 8 21.60 4.02 -11.09
CA ARG A 8 22.08 3.70 -9.73
C ARG A 8 21.54 2.37 -9.20
N ILE A 9 20.56 1.77 -9.87
CA ILE A 9 19.98 0.49 -9.45
C ILE A 9 20.95 -0.63 -9.86
N THR A 10 21.39 -1.41 -8.88
CA THR A 10 22.26 -2.58 -9.09
C THR A 10 21.56 -3.85 -8.62
N LEU A 11 22.23 -4.99 -8.80
CA LEU A 11 21.74 -6.28 -8.31
C LEU A 11 21.63 -6.37 -6.77
N SER A 12 22.28 -5.45 -6.05
CA SER A 12 22.22 -5.37 -4.58
C SER A 12 21.28 -4.27 -4.07
N THR A 13 20.60 -3.54 -4.96
CA THR A 13 19.68 -2.47 -4.56
C THR A 13 18.34 -3.03 -4.10
N LEU A 14 17.88 -2.58 -2.93
CA LEU A 14 16.53 -2.76 -2.42
C LEU A 14 15.76 -1.44 -2.58
N GLY A 15 14.62 -1.49 -3.29
CA GLY A 15 13.72 -0.35 -3.45
C GLY A 15 12.62 -0.37 -2.39
N LEU A 16 12.33 0.79 -1.80
CA LEU A 16 11.25 0.97 -0.85
C LEU A 16 10.32 2.08 -1.34
N SER A 17 9.05 1.74 -1.52
CA SER A 17 7.97 2.66 -1.90
C SER A 17 7.09 2.93 -0.69
N PHE A 18 6.80 4.21 -0.47
CA PHE A 18 5.93 4.70 0.61
C PHE A 18 4.96 5.72 0.03
N GLY A 19 3.65 5.45 0.13
CA GLY A 19 2.62 6.40 -0.27
C GLY A 19 2.67 6.84 -1.74
N ALA A 20 3.18 5.98 -2.63
CA ALA A 20 3.25 6.28 -4.05
C ALA A 20 1.84 6.46 -4.63
N ALA A 21 1.55 7.66 -5.13
CA ALA A 21 0.25 7.99 -5.73
C ALA A 21 0.10 7.53 -7.18
N TRP A 22 1.09 6.78 -7.70
CA TRP A 22 1.15 6.35 -9.09
C TRP A 22 1.55 4.87 -9.19
N ILE A 23 1.26 4.28 -10.35
CA ILE A 23 1.64 2.90 -10.68
C ILE A 23 3.05 2.92 -11.27
N PHE A 24 3.93 2.06 -10.77
CA PHE A 24 5.27 1.89 -11.33
C PHE A 24 5.20 1.25 -12.71
N ARG A 25 5.92 1.82 -13.69
CA ARG A 25 6.03 1.22 -15.02
C ARG A 25 6.85 -0.07 -14.93
N GLU A 26 6.46 -1.08 -15.69
CA GLU A 26 7.12 -2.39 -15.74
C GLU A 26 8.65 -2.29 -15.91
N GLN A 27 9.13 -1.43 -16.82
CA GLN A 27 10.56 -1.21 -17.03
C GLN A 27 11.30 -0.84 -15.75
N PHE A 28 10.72 0.00 -14.90
CA PHE A 28 11.31 0.41 -13.63
C PHE A 28 11.24 -0.70 -12.59
N VAL A 29 10.10 -1.40 -12.50
CA VAL A 29 9.94 -2.56 -11.60
C VAL A 29 10.99 -3.63 -11.92
N ASN A 30 11.19 -3.91 -13.20
CA ASN A 30 12.14 -4.90 -13.69
C ASN A 30 13.60 -4.57 -13.33
N CYS A 31 13.97 -3.28 -13.21
CA CYS A 31 15.31 -2.89 -12.75
C CYS A 31 15.64 -3.44 -11.35
N PHE A 32 14.64 -3.60 -10.47
CA PHE A 32 14.84 -4.14 -9.13
C PHE A 32 14.87 -5.67 -9.07
N GLY A 33 14.46 -6.38 -10.13
CA GLY A 33 14.46 -7.84 -10.16
C GLY A 33 13.73 -8.48 -8.96
N GLY A 34 12.55 -7.97 -8.61
CA GLY A 34 11.75 -8.43 -7.47
C GLY A 34 12.14 -7.83 -6.10
N ARG A 35 13.11 -6.91 -6.05
CA ARG A 35 13.54 -6.21 -4.82
C ARG A 35 12.91 -4.83 -4.66
N LEU A 36 11.75 -4.58 -5.25
CA LEU A 36 10.99 -3.36 -5.00
C LEU A 36 9.84 -3.70 -4.06
N LEU A 37 9.84 -3.13 -2.86
CA LEU A 37 8.81 -3.33 -1.85
C LEU A 37 7.97 -2.08 -1.70
N ASN A 38 6.68 -2.25 -1.43
CA ASN A 38 5.75 -1.15 -1.16
C ASN A 38 5.11 -1.34 0.22
N LEU A 39 5.06 -0.25 0.99
CA LEU A 39 4.27 -0.15 2.21
C LEU A 39 2.84 0.28 1.87
N HIS A 40 1.87 -0.51 2.30
CA HIS A 40 0.45 -0.31 2.06
C HIS A 40 -0.34 -0.37 3.38
N SER A 41 -1.35 0.49 3.53
CA SER A 41 -2.10 0.68 4.79
C SER A 41 -3.45 -0.05 4.83
N THR A 42 -3.68 -0.96 3.88
CA THR A 42 -4.93 -1.71 3.80
C THR A 42 -4.66 -3.20 3.61
N ARG A 43 -5.68 -4.01 3.91
CA ARG A 43 -5.59 -5.46 3.74
C ARG A 43 -5.71 -5.83 2.27
N LEU A 44 -4.68 -6.50 1.74
CA LEU A 44 -4.68 -7.08 0.40
C LEU A 44 -5.06 -8.57 0.47
N PRO A 45 -5.79 -9.11 -0.52
CA PRO A 45 -6.17 -8.46 -1.79
C PRO A 45 -7.49 -7.65 -1.74
N GLN A 46 -8.13 -7.49 -0.58
CA GLN A 46 -9.51 -6.97 -0.50
C GLN A 46 -9.61 -5.46 -0.82
N ASN A 47 -8.65 -4.65 -0.41
CA ASN A 47 -8.75 -3.18 -0.46
C ASN A 47 -7.66 -2.54 -1.34
N ARG A 48 -7.44 -3.08 -2.55
CA ARG A 48 -6.45 -2.56 -3.52
C ARG A 48 -6.72 -1.11 -3.91
N GLY A 49 -5.67 -0.39 -4.28
CA GLY A 49 -5.76 0.93 -4.90
C GLY A 49 -5.78 2.09 -3.90
N GLY A 50 -6.12 3.28 -4.42
CA GLY A 50 -5.91 4.56 -3.73
C GLY A 50 -7.02 5.01 -2.77
N GLY A 51 -8.08 4.21 -2.57
CA GLY A 51 -9.21 4.61 -1.72
C GLY A 51 -8.85 4.76 -0.24
N GLY A 52 -7.87 4.00 0.24
CA GLY A 52 -7.30 4.12 1.58
C GLY A 52 -8.35 4.18 2.70
N PHE A 53 -8.23 5.19 3.57
CA PHE A 53 -9.12 5.37 4.72
C PHE A 53 -10.55 5.76 4.32
N SER A 54 -10.75 6.53 3.25
CA SER A 54 -12.10 6.91 2.80
C SER A 54 -12.91 5.68 2.43
N TRP A 55 -12.31 4.72 1.73
CA TRP A 55 -12.95 3.45 1.42
C TRP A 55 -13.23 2.62 2.68
N GLN A 56 -12.31 2.59 3.64
CA GLN A 56 -12.52 1.89 4.91
C GLN A 56 -13.71 2.47 5.69
N ILE A 57 -13.79 3.80 5.82
CA ILE A 57 -14.88 4.49 6.51
C ILE A 57 -16.23 4.20 5.85
N LEU A 58 -16.31 4.32 4.51
CA LEU A 58 -17.55 4.07 3.76
C LEU A 58 -18.06 2.63 3.89
N ASN A 59 -17.17 1.66 4.13
CA ASN A 59 -17.51 0.25 4.29
C ASN A 59 -17.69 -0.16 5.76
N ASP A 60 -17.72 0.81 6.68
CA ASP A 60 -17.68 0.57 8.13
C ASP A 60 -16.55 -0.38 8.56
N ASN A 61 -15.45 -0.44 7.79
CA ASN A 61 -14.34 -1.33 8.05
C ASN A 61 -13.50 -0.80 9.21
N ARG A 62 -13.42 -1.58 10.29
CA ARG A 62 -12.67 -1.24 11.52
C ARG A 62 -11.40 -2.07 11.69
N LEU A 63 -10.86 -2.62 10.61
CA LEU A 63 -9.58 -3.30 10.61
C LEU A 63 -8.50 -2.39 10.01
N GLY A 64 -7.62 -1.89 10.88
CA GLY A 64 -6.38 -1.25 10.45
C GLY A 64 -5.35 -2.31 10.03
N CYS A 65 -4.50 -1.97 9.06
CA CYS A 65 -3.47 -2.87 8.55
C CYS A 65 -2.21 -2.11 8.15
N CYS A 66 -1.05 -2.65 8.50
CA CYS A 66 0.26 -2.28 7.98
C CYS A 66 0.79 -3.47 7.18
N LEU A 67 1.03 -3.30 5.89
CA LEU A 67 1.38 -4.39 4.99
C LEU A 67 2.56 -4.01 4.09
N ILE A 68 3.52 -4.91 3.95
CA ILE A 68 4.62 -4.81 2.99
C ILE A 68 4.43 -5.91 1.95
N HIS A 69 4.41 -5.53 0.68
CA HIS A 69 4.37 -6.47 -0.44
C HIS A 69 5.43 -6.12 -1.50
N GLN A 70 5.80 -7.11 -2.29
CA GLN A 70 6.59 -6.88 -3.50
C GLN A 70 5.75 -6.15 -4.54
N VAL A 71 6.38 -5.25 -5.28
CA VAL A 71 5.76 -4.56 -6.42
C VAL A 71 5.91 -5.43 -7.66
N ASP A 72 4.79 -5.69 -8.33
CA ASP A 72 4.72 -6.27 -9.66
C ASP A 72 4.06 -5.28 -10.63
N THR A 73 3.64 -5.74 -11.81
CA THR A 73 3.05 -4.88 -12.85
C THR A 73 1.58 -4.54 -12.62
N GLY A 74 0.92 -5.17 -11.63
CA GLY A 74 -0.47 -4.87 -11.27
C GLY A 74 -0.57 -3.92 -10.08
N VAL A 75 -1.81 -3.57 -9.72
CA VAL A 75 -2.09 -2.64 -8.62
C VAL A 75 -2.16 -3.41 -7.31
N ASP A 76 -1.12 -3.23 -6.50
CA ASP A 76 -0.91 -3.87 -5.20
C ASP A 76 -0.84 -5.41 -5.26
N THR A 77 -0.66 -6.03 -6.44
CA THR A 77 -0.88 -7.48 -6.65
C THR A 77 0.24 -8.39 -6.19
N GLY A 78 1.43 -7.85 -5.99
CA GLY A 78 2.60 -8.69 -5.72
C GLY A 78 2.56 -9.39 -4.36
N PRO A 79 3.44 -10.40 -4.18
CA PRO A 79 3.48 -11.23 -2.98
C PRO A 79 3.62 -10.42 -1.69
N ILE A 80 2.80 -10.75 -0.69
CA ILE A 80 2.88 -10.16 0.66
C ILE A 80 4.13 -10.72 1.37
N VAL A 81 4.97 -9.82 1.87
CA VAL A 81 6.19 -10.15 2.62
C VAL A 81 5.89 -10.22 4.11
N LYS A 82 5.17 -9.22 4.64
CA LYS A 82 4.78 -9.14 6.04
C LYS A 82 3.56 -8.25 6.19
N TYR A 83 2.74 -8.51 7.20
CA TYR A 83 1.68 -7.60 7.59
C TYR A 83 1.41 -7.69 9.08
N GLU A 84 0.74 -6.66 9.60
CA GLU A 84 0.17 -6.60 10.93
C GLU A 84 -1.21 -5.94 10.84
N THR A 85 -2.13 -6.34 11.72
CA THR A 85 -3.49 -5.80 11.76
C THR A 85 -3.86 -5.42 13.17
N HIS A 86 -4.70 -4.40 13.31
CA HIS A 86 -5.21 -3.94 14.60
C HIS A 86 -6.67 -3.51 14.47
N ALA A 87 -7.44 -3.69 15.53
CA ALA A 87 -8.81 -3.18 15.60
C ALA A 87 -8.81 -1.65 15.74
N ILE A 88 -9.76 -0.99 15.10
CA ILE A 88 -10.05 0.43 15.27
C ILE A 88 -11.33 0.53 16.11
N GLU A 89 -11.18 0.95 17.36
CA GLU A 89 -12.31 1.13 18.27
C GLU A 89 -13.11 2.39 17.91
N ARG A 90 -14.41 2.36 18.18
CA ARG A 90 -15.24 3.56 18.08
C ARG A 90 -14.91 4.51 19.23
N SER A 91 -14.85 5.80 18.92
CA SER A 91 -14.77 6.84 19.94
C SER A 91 -16.17 7.21 20.42
N GLU A 92 -16.32 7.68 21.66
CA GLU A 92 -17.62 8.18 22.17
C GLU A 92 -18.16 9.36 21.34
N SER A 93 -17.28 10.13 20.68
CA SER A 93 -17.67 11.21 19.76
C SER A 93 -18.36 10.72 18.47
N ASP A 94 -18.25 9.43 18.12
CA ASP A 94 -18.90 8.86 16.93
C ASP A 94 -20.43 8.71 17.11
N TYR A 95 -20.96 8.87 18.33
CA TYR A 95 -22.37 8.68 18.66
C TYR A 95 -23.21 9.98 18.63
N SER A 96 -22.60 11.16 18.44
CA SER A 96 -23.34 12.43 18.56
C SER A 96 -24.18 12.83 17.33
N SER A 97 -24.30 11.99 16.30
CA SER A 97 -24.97 12.33 15.04
C SER A 97 -26.32 11.63 14.82
N SER A 98 -26.92 10.99 15.83
CA SER A 98 -28.19 10.27 15.70
C SER A 98 -29.43 11.04 16.16
N GLU A 99 -29.39 12.37 16.27
CA GLU A 99 -30.59 13.20 16.51
C GLU A 99 -30.89 14.08 15.29
N PHE A 100 -31.69 13.54 14.36
CA PHE A 100 -32.51 14.30 13.42
C PHE A 100 -33.92 13.70 13.40
#